data_AF-A0A9X2DHL2-F1
#
_entry.id   AF-A0A9X2DHL2-F1
#
_cell.length_a   1.000
_cell.length_b   1.000
_cell.length_c   1.000
_cell.angle_alpha   90.00
_cell.angle_beta   90.00
_cell.angle_gamma   90.00
#
_symmetry.space_group_name_H-M   'P 1'
#
loop_
_entity.id
_entity.type
_entity.pdbx_description
1 polymer ?
#
loop_
_entity_poly.entity_id
_entity_poly.type
_entity_poly.pdbx_seq_one_letter_code
_entity_poly.pdbx_strand_id
1 'polypeptide(L)'
;MKLSGLLIGSVPNHLIEVLKLQFFPIVLASLAVLILSFSGSFAESEPGADAVGRPPTEDPSCDFVNRSYQKTYRSERLSFVTYELPQEEQLKRRLDVRFIDEMVFQRLEPGGSWRSWTIKARPSIFSSSGPVFNDCSLLREEGDGSSKLIVYSSEWKREQYRALITIWISETDGRIVKTRRDFDSVAPLVKQFRTASVIEIYEYDADKIVGPRLVSF
;
A
#
# COMPACT_ATOMS: atom_id res chain seq x y z
N MET A 1 -22.57 -50.06 49.75
CA MET A 1 -21.44 -50.68 50.51
C MET A 1 -20.27 -50.84 49.55
N LYS A 2 -19.11 -50.24 49.90
CA LYS A 2 -17.74 -50.41 49.32
C LYS A 2 -17.56 -50.05 47.83
N LEU A 3 -16.67 -49.17 47.35
CA LEU A 3 -15.30 -48.68 47.64
C LEU A 3 -14.37 -49.07 46.49
N SER A 4 -13.58 -48.08 46.05
CA SER A 4 -12.27 -48.19 45.39
C SER A 4 -12.28 -48.52 43.89
N GLY A 5 -11.49 -47.89 43.02
CA GLY A 5 -10.44 -46.87 43.18
C GLY A 5 -9.55 -46.85 41.93
N LEU A 6 -8.89 -45.70 41.70
CA LEU A 6 -7.59 -45.45 41.00
C LEU A 6 -7.33 -46.12 39.62
N LEU A 7 -6.88 -45.41 38.59
CA LEU A 7 -5.52 -44.89 38.47
C LEU A 7 -5.42 -43.78 37.41
N ILE A 8 -4.69 -42.73 37.78
CA ILE A 8 -4.21 -41.62 36.96
C ILE A 8 -2.97 -42.11 36.20
N GLY A 9 -2.99 -42.06 34.87
CA GLY A 9 -1.82 -42.29 34.03
C GLY A 9 -1.00 -41.01 33.87
N SER A 10 0.20 -40.98 34.43
CA SER A 10 1.21 -39.94 34.18
C SER A 10 1.91 -40.19 32.85
N VAL A 11 1.96 -39.18 31.98
CA VAL A 11 2.79 -39.18 30.77
C VAL A 11 4.15 -38.57 31.13
N PRO A 12 5.28 -39.23 30.84
CA PRO A 12 6.60 -38.64 31.07
C PRO A 12 6.98 -37.68 29.93
N ASN A 13 7.29 -36.44 30.30
CA ASN A 13 7.99 -35.47 29.45
C ASN A 13 9.48 -35.85 29.38
N HIS A 14 9.93 -36.35 28.23
CA HIS A 14 11.34 -36.40 27.84
C HIS A 14 11.65 -35.13 27.03
N LEU A 15 12.41 -34.20 27.61
CA LEU A 15 13.88 -34.09 27.55
C LEU A 15 14.34 -33.24 26.36
N ILE A 16 14.68 -32.01 26.73
CA ILE A 16 15.41 -30.96 26.01
C ILE A 16 16.75 -31.52 25.52
N GLU A 17 17.01 -31.47 24.22
CA GLU A 17 18.39 -31.51 23.69
C GLU A 17 18.86 -30.09 23.36
N VAL A 18 19.76 -29.59 24.21
CA VAL A 18 20.53 -28.37 24.00
C VAL A 18 21.67 -28.69 23.04
N LEU A 19 21.65 -28.09 21.85
CA LEU A 19 22.76 -28.14 20.91
C LEU A 19 23.97 -27.40 21.52
N LYS A 20 24.97 -28.16 21.99
CA LYS A 20 26.29 -27.64 22.40
C LYS A 20 27.10 -27.27 21.17
N LEU A 21 27.16 -25.98 20.82
CA LEU A 21 28.20 -25.49 19.91
C LEU A 21 29.50 -25.31 20.70
N GLN A 22 30.50 -26.11 20.37
CA GLN A 22 31.82 -26.09 20.99
C GLN A 22 32.64 -24.91 20.46
N PHE A 23 33.18 -24.13 21.40
CA PHE A 23 34.17 -23.09 21.16
C PHE A 23 35.50 -23.70 20.72
N PHE A 24 36.02 -23.26 19.57
CA PHE A 24 37.43 -23.43 19.19
C PHE A 24 38.18 -22.11 19.40
N PRO A 25 39.17 -22.03 20.30
CA PRO A 25 40.12 -20.92 20.34
C PRO A 25 41.33 -21.30 19.48
N ILE A 26 41.51 -20.62 18.36
CA ILE A 26 42.83 -20.56 17.69
C ILE A 26 43.30 -19.12 17.82
N VAL A 27 44.31 -18.98 18.68
CA VAL A 27 45.03 -17.75 19.02
C VAL A 27 46.34 -17.74 18.22
N LEU A 28 46.86 -16.51 18.01
CA LEU A 28 48.15 -16.07 17.44
C LEU A 28 48.19 -15.95 15.91
N ALA A 29 48.82 -14.95 15.31
CA ALA A 29 49.40 -13.66 15.73
C ALA A 29 50.00 -13.02 14.46
N SER A 30 50.24 -11.70 14.50
CA SER A 30 51.03 -10.91 13.54
C SER A 30 50.30 -10.58 12.23
N LEU A 31 50.34 -9.37 11.70
CA LEU A 31 51.49 -8.48 11.58
C LEU A 31 51.01 -7.01 11.50
N ALA A 32 51.75 -6.15 12.17
CA ALA A 32 51.54 -4.72 12.23
C ALA A 32 51.97 -4.01 10.93
N VAL A 33 51.33 -2.86 10.68
CA VAL A 33 51.85 -1.66 9.97
C VAL A 33 52.13 -1.79 8.47
N LEU A 34 51.28 -1.12 7.68
CA LEU A 34 51.73 -0.19 6.63
C LEU A 34 50.68 0.91 6.45
N ILE A 35 50.86 1.98 7.21
CA ILE A 35 50.43 3.33 6.85
C ILE A 35 51.33 3.75 5.69
N LEU A 36 50.77 4.19 4.57
CA LEU A 36 51.17 5.38 3.80
C LEU A 36 50.44 5.43 2.44
N SER A 37 49.92 6.64 2.14
CA SER A 37 49.66 7.19 0.80
C SER A 37 48.30 6.89 0.13
N PHE A 38 47.28 7.66 0.49
CA PHE A 38 46.34 8.20 -0.50
C PHE A 38 46.20 9.70 -0.31
N SER A 39 47.12 10.44 -0.94
CA SER A 39 46.92 11.84 -1.31
C SER A 39 45.99 11.85 -2.53
N GLY A 40 44.68 11.89 -2.29
CA GLY A 40 43.66 11.97 -3.34
C GLY A 40 42.66 13.06 -3.01
N SER A 41 42.81 14.19 -3.70
CA SER A 41 41.96 15.39 -3.78
C SER A 41 40.74 15.48 -2.85
N PHE A 42 40.79 16.44 -1.92
CA PHE A 42 39.59 17.16 -1.51
C PHE A 42 39.08 17.92 -2.74
N ALA A 43 38.21 17.28 -3.53
CA ALA A 43 37.30 18.01 -4.39
C ALA A 43 36.23 18.60 -3.47
N GLU A 44 36.39 19.90 -3.21
CA GLU A 44 35.37 20.79 -2.68
C GLU A 44 34.11 20.59 -3.51
N SER A 45 33.13 19.88 -2.95
CA SER A 45 31.80 19.79 -3.57
C SER A 45 31.17 21.16 -3.39
N GLU A 46 31.30 22.00 -4.41
CA GLU A 46 30.43 23.16 -4.59
C GLU A 46 28.99 22.71 -4.38
N PRO A 47 28.15 23.47 -3.65
CA PRO A 47 26.72 23.22 -3.57
C PRO A 47 26.14 23.33 -4.97
N GLY A 48 26.07 22.18 -5.66
CA GLY A 48 25.57 22.06 -7.02
C GLY A 48 24.19 22.69 -7.11
N ALA A 49 24.10 23.67 -8.00
CA ALA A 49 22.90 24.35 -8.44
C ALA A 49 21.95 23.41 -9.19
N ASP A 50 21.47 22.35 -8.54
CA ASP A 50 20.58 21.34 -9.11
C ASP A 50 19.16 21.39 -8.50
N ALA A 51 18.83 22.47 -7.78
CA ALA A 51 17.51 22.71 -7.19
C ALA A 51 16.50 23.34 -8.17
N VAL A 52 16.57 22.99 -9.46
CA VAL A 52 15.49 23.26 -10.43
C VAL A 52 14.74 21.96 -10.69
N GLY A 53 13.73 21.71 -9.86
CA GLY A 53 12.51 20.98 -10.21
C GLY A 53 12.64 19.70 -11.03
N ARG A 54 13.54 18.76 -10.69
CA ARG A 54 13.36 17.39 -11.18
C ARG A 54 12.03 16.88 -10.62
N PRO A 55 11.13 16.34 -11.47
CA PRO A 55 9.97 15.63 -10.97
C PRO A 55 10.47 14.52 -10.03
N PRO A 56 9.74 14.20 -8.94
CA PRO A 56 10.15 13.14 -8.02
C PRO A 56 10.50 11.91 -8.85
N THR A 57 11.75 11.46 -8.76
CA THR A 57 12.15 10.24 -9.45
C THR A 57 11.30 9.12 -8.90
N GLU A 58 10.60 8.41 -9.79
CA GLU A 58 9.83 7.23 -9.40
C GLU A 58 10.76 6.20 -8.77
N ASP A 59 10.31 5.53 -7.70
CA ASP A 59 10.99 4.35 -7.18
C ASP A 59 10.89 3.23 -8.23
N PRO A 60 12.02 2.69 -8.75
CA PRO A 60 12.00 1.65 -9.77
C PRO A 60 11.29 0.37 -9.33
N SER A 61 11.26 0.06 -8.02
CA SER A 61 10.51 -1.10 -7.50
C SER A 61 9.01 -0.96 -7.77
N CYS A 62 8.52 0.28 -7.91
CA CYS A 62 7.12 0.61 -8.05
C CYS A 62 6.65 0.80 -9.49
N ASP A 63 7.48 0.51 -10.50
CA ASP A 63 7.14 0.70 -11.92
C ASP A 63 5.79 0.07 -12.27
N PHE A 64 5.57 -1.21 -11.93
CA PHE A 64 4.31 -1.90 -12.25
C PHE A 64 3.10 -1.26 -11.55
N VAL A 65 3.23 -0.89 -10.28
CA VAL A 65 2.19 -0.21 -9.49
C VAL A 65 1.88 1.17 -10.09
N ASN A 66 2.91 1.94 -10.44
CA ASN A 66 2.79 3.27 -11.03
C ASN A 66 2.06 3.23 -12.37
N ARG A 67 2.43 2.31 -13.26
CA ARG A 67 1.74 2.14 -14.56
C ARG A 67 0.29 1.68 -14.38
N SER A 68 0.04 0.79 -13.41
CA SER A 68 -1.32 0.32 -13.10
C SER A 68 -2.21 1.45 -12.56
N TYR A 69 -1.67 2.29 -11.68
CA TYR A 69 -2.36 3.48 -11.19
C TYR A 69 -2.73 4.44 -12.32
N GLN A 70 -1.77 4.74 -13.22
CA GLN A 70 -2.03 5.59 -14.38
C GLN A 70 -3.11 5.00 -15.29
N LYS A 71 -3.07 3.68 -15.55
CA LYS A 71 -4.06 3.00 -16.38
C LYS A 71 -5.47 3.04 -15.76
N THR A 72 -5.56 2.87 -14.44
CA THR A 72 -6.81 3.02 -13.69
C THR A 72 -7.40 4.42 -13.85
N TYR A 73 -6.63 5.48 -13.53
CA TYR A 73 -7.18 6.84 -13.52
C TYR A 73 -7.35 7.47 -14.92
N ARG A 74 -6.69 6.93 -15.94
CA ARG A 74 -6.91 7.27 -17.37
C ARG A 74 -8.10 6.56 -18.00
N SER A 75 -8.78 5.66 -17.28
CA SER A 75 -10.01 5.03 -17.80
C SER A 75 -11.09 6.09 -18.05
N GLU A 76 -11.74 6.01 -19.22
CA GLU A 76 -12.81 6.93 -19.64
C GLU A 76 -13.89 7.05 -18.55
N ARG A 77 -14.38 5.90 -18.10
CA ARG A 77 -15.21 5.77 -16.90
C ARG A 77 -14.49 4.99 -15.83
N LEU A 78 -14.59 5.50 -14.61
CA LEU A 78 -14.06 4.87 -13.42
C LEU A 78 -15.01 5.17 -12.28
N SER A 79 -15.35 4.17 -11.47
CA SER A 79 -15.90 4.45 -10.15
C SER A 79 -15.18 3.64 -9.09
N PHE A 80 -15.16 4.17 -7.87
CA PHE A 80 -14.74 3.40 -6.73
C PHE A 80 -15.56 3.75 -5.50
N VAL A 81 -15.68 2.75 -4.63
CA VAL A 81 -16.30 2.89 -3.32
C VAL A 81 -15.23 2.68 -2.27
N THR A 82 -15.09 3.63 -1.36
CA THR A 82 -14.24 3.48 -0.17
C THR A 82 -15.08 3.01 1.01
N TYR A 83 -14.61 1.96 1.66
CA TYR A 83 -15.14 1.39 2.89
C TYR A 83 -14.17 1.68 4.03
N GLU A 84 -14.70 2.08 5.17
CA GLU A 84 -13.99 2.11 6.46
C GLU A 84 -13.95 0.69 7.05
N LEU A 85 -12.85 0.38 7.73
CA LEU A 85 -12.65 -0.87 8.47
C LEU A 85 -12.52 -0.55 9.97
N PRO A 86 -13.63 -0.39 10.71
CA PRO A 86 -13.60 -0.31 12.17
C PRO A 86 -13.07 -1.60 12.81
N GLN A 87 -13.29 -2.74 12.16
CA GLN A 87 -12.78 -4.07 12.51
C GLN A 87 -12.46 -4.81 11.20
N GLU A 88 -11.53 -5.78 11.22
CA GLU A 88 -10.98 -6.46 10.02
C GLU A 88 -12.04 -6.98 9.03
N GLU A 89 -13.20 -7.41 9.53
CA GLU A 89 -14.26 -8.01 8.71
C GLU A 89 -15.51 -7.13 8.56
N GLN A 90 -15.51 -5.94 9.16
CA GLN A 90 -16.68 -5.06 9.13
C GLN A 90 -16.47 -3.92 8.15
N LEU A 91 -16.96 -4.07 6.91
CA LEU A 91 -16.91 -3.01 5.91
C LEU A 91 -18.05 -2.01 6.09
N LYS A 92 -17.72 -0.74 6.32
CA LYS A 92 -18.69 0.36 6.35
C LYS A 92 -18.48 1.30 5.18
N ARG A 93 -19.42 1.32 4.23
CA ARG A 93 -19.36 2.21 3.06
C ARG A 93 -19.29 3.67 3.51
N ARG A 94 -18.33 4.42 2.95
CA ARG A 94 -18.01 5.78 3.41
C ARG A 94 -17.97 6.82 2.29
N LEU A 95 -17.39 6.49 1.15
CA LEU A 95 -17.19 7.43 0.06
C LEU A 95 -17.49 6.76 -1.27
N ASP A 96 -18.25 7.46 -2.11
CA ASP A 96 -18.44 7.07 -3.51
C ASP A 96 -17.81 8.12 -4.40
N VAL A 97 -17.00 7.68 -5.37
CA VAL A 97 -16.45 8.54 -6.41
C VAL A 97 -16.75 7.94 -7.78
N ARG A 98 -17.18 8.78 -8.71
CA ARG A 98 -17.37 8.43 -10.12
C ARG A 98 -16.68 9.47 -10.98
N PHE A 99 -15.90 9.00 -11.93
CA PHE A 99 -15.36 9.79 -13.00
C PHE A 99 -16.09 9.39 -14.29
N ILE A 100 -16.70 10.37 -14.93
CA ILE A 100 -17.39 10.22 -16.21
C ILE A 100 -16.90 11.37 -17.06
N ASP A 101 -16.06 11.05 -18.05
CA ASP A 101 -15.39 12.03 -18.88
C ASP A 101 -14.58 13.03 -18.01
N GLU A 102 -14.87 14.32 -18.14
CA GLU A 102 -14.26 15.40 -17.36
C GLU A 102 -15.01 15.71 -16.04
N MET A 103 -16.09 15.00 -15.75
CA MET A 103 -16.89 15.21 -14.55
C MET A 103 -16.51 14.23 -13.45
N VAL A 104 -16.34 14.76 -12.24
CA VAL A 104 -16.21 13.96 -11.02
C VAL A 104 -17.48 14.12 -10.21
N PHE A 105 -18.01 13.00 -9.73
CA PHE A 105 -19.11 12.95 -8.79
C PHE A 105 -18.63 12.30 -7.50
N GLN A 106 -18.95 12.91 -6.37
CA GLN A 106 -18.59 12.41 -5.06
C GLN A 106 -19.77 12.45 -4.12
N ARG A 107 -19.91 11.42 -3.29
CA ARG A 107 -20.83 11.42 -2.14
C ARG A 107 -20.12 10.90 -0.90
N LEU A 108 -20.21 11.66 0.19
CA LEU A 108 -19.75 11.25 1.51
C LEU A 108 -20.94 10.61 2.25
N GLU A 109 -20.78 9.35 2.62
CA GLU A 109 -21.77 8.46 3.25
C GLU A 109 -22.95 8.00 2.35
N PRO A 110 -23.46 6.78 2.55
CA PRO A 110 -24.72 6.35 1.93
C PRO A 110 -25.87 7.29 2.30
N GLY A 111 -26.67 7.69 1.30
CA GLY A 111 -27.80 8.60 1.51
C GLY A 111 -27.45 10.09 1.51
N GLY A 112 -26.16 10.47 1.51
CA GLY A 112 -25.73 11.86 1.34
C GLY A 112 -26.04 12.44 -0.05
N SER A 113 -25.91 13.75 -0.19
CA SER A 113 -26.03 14.43 -1.49
C SER A 113 -24.79 14.22 -2.35
N TRP A 114 -24.99 14.08 -3.66
CA TRP A 114 -23.90 14.10 -4.64
C TRP A 114 -23.37 15.52 -4.81
N ARG A 115 -22.05 15.65 -4.81
CA ARG A 115 -21.30 16.83 -5.25
C ARG A 115 -20.66 16.53 -6.59
N SER A 116 -20.52 17.54 -7.43
CA SER A 116 -19.86 17.38 -8.73
C SER A 116 -18.99 18.58 -9.07
N TRP A 117 -17.92 18.33 -9.81
CA TRP A 117 -17.06 19.36 -10.37
C TRP A 117 -16.39 18.84 -11.63
N THR A 118 -15.96 19.76 -12.49
CA THR A 118 -15.18 19.46 -13.69
C THR A 118 -13.70 19.41 -13.35
N ILE A 119 -12.97 18.49 -13.95
CA ILE A 119 -11.51 18.37 -13.86
C ILE A 119 -10.89 18.55 -15.24
N LYS A 120 -9.77 19.30 -15.31
CA LYS A 120 -8.99 19.44 -16.55
C LYS A 120 -8.06 18.26 -16.80
N ALA A 121 -7.72 17.53 -15.74
CA ALA A 121 -6.82 16.38 -15.80
C ALA A 121 -7.20 15.38 -14.70
N ARG A 122 -7.05 14.09 -15.02
CA ARG A 122 -7.21 13.00 -14.05
C ARG A 122 -6.04 12.98 -13.05
N PRO A 123 -6.26 12.49 -11.82
CA PRO A 123 -5.18 12.24 -10.87
C PRO A 123 -4.03 11.45 -11.50
N SER A 124 -2.80 11.86 -11.20
CA SER A 124 -1.59 11.29 -11.78
C SER A 124 -0.47 11.28 -10.75
N ILE A 125 0.40 10.26 -10.76
CA ILE A 125 1.59 10.20 -9.89
C ILE A 125 2.57 11.36 -10.14
N PHE A 126 2.49 12.00 -11.31
CA PHE A 126 3.31 13.18 -11.66
C PHE A 126 2.70 14.51 -11.19
N SER A 127 1.45 14.48 -10.70
CA SER A 127 0.82 15.68 -10.16
C SER A 127 1.27 15.91 -8.72
N SER A 128 1.39 17.17 -8.30
CA SER A 128 1.80 17.53 -6.93
C SER A 128 0.85 16.98 -5.84
N SER A 129 -0.39 16.65 -6.20
CA SER A 129 -1.39 16.05 -5.31
C SER A 129 -1.63 14.55 -5.58
N GLY A 130 -0.81 13.95 -6.45
CA GLY A 130 -0.83 12.53 -6.77
C GLY A 130 -0.27 11.67 -5.64
N PRO A 131 -0.57 10.36 -5.63
CA PRO A 131 0.09 9.45 -4.72
C PRO A 131 1.53 9.19 -5.17
N VAL A 132 2.40 8.99 -4.19
CA VAL A 132 3.75 8.46 -4.36
C VAL A 132 3.77 7.07 -3.74
N PHE A 133 4.30 6.12 -4.50
CA PHE A 133 4.51 4.73 -4.07
C PHE A 133 6.01 4.51 -3.94
N ASN A 134 6.47 3.94 -2.82
CA ASN A 134 7.85 3.49 -2.64
C ASN A 134 7.86 2.07 -2.09
N ASP A 135 9.02 1.41 -2.15
CA ASP A 135 9.29 0.09 -1.59
C ASP A 135 8.23 -0.95 -2.00
N CYS A 136 7.92 -0.99 -3.30
CA CYS A 136 6.91 -1.90 -3.81
C CYS A 136 7.44 -3.34 -3.82
N SER A 137 6.70 -4.23 -3.16
CA SER A 137 7.00 -5.66 -3.12
C SER A 137 5.83 -6.48 -3.62
N LEU A 138 6.10 -7.40 -4.53
CA LEU A 138 5.15 -8.44 -4.90
C LEU A 138 4.91 -9.33 -3.67
N LEU A 139 3.65 -9.47 -3.26
CA LEU A 139 3.25 -10.34 -2.16
C LEU A 139 2.87 -11.73 -2.65
N ARG A 140 2.00 -11.78 -3.66
CA ARG A 140 1.45 -13.02 -4.21
C ARG A 140 0.70 -12.75 -5.52
N GLU A 141 0.41 -13.84 -6.22
CA GLU A 141 -0.62 -13.91 -7.24
C GLU A 141 -1.83 -14.63 -6.64
N GLU A 142 -3.05 -14.16 -6.93
CA GLU A 142 -4.30 -14.79 -6.48
C GLU A 142 -5.31 -14.87 -7.63
N GLY A 143 -6.15 -15.91 -7.65
CA GLY A 143 -7.13 -16.11 -8.72
C GLY A 143 -7.53 -17.56 -8.96
N ASP A 144 -8.61 -17.75 -9.73
CA ASP A 144 -9.19 -19.06 -10.07
C ASP A 144 -9.02 -19.45 -11.55
N GLY A 145 -8.02 -18.86 -12.21
CA GLY A 145 -7.72 -19.09 -13.62
C GLY A 145 -8.54 -18.23 -14.59
N SER A 146 -9.75 -17.81 -14.22
CA SER A 146 -10.59 -16.89 -15.01
C SER A 146 -10.35 -15.41 -14.68
N SER A 147 -9.99 -15.15 -13.43
CA SER A 147 -9.56 -13.84 -12.94
C SER A 147 -8.26 -14.02 -12.17
N LYS A 148 -7.19 -13.38 -12.65
CA LYS A 148 -5.89 -13.39 -11.99
C LYS A 148 -5.53 -12.00 -11.52
N LEU A 149 -5.11 -11.90 -10.27
CA LEU A 149 -4.72 -10.67 -9.61
C LEU A 149 -3.27 -10.80 -9.13
N ILE A 150 -2.51 -9.74 -9.36
CA ILE A 150 -1.16 -9.58 -8.82
C ILE A 150 -1.26 -8.61 -7.64
N VAL A 151 -0.77 -9.04 -6.47
CA VAL A 151 -0.93 -8.31 -5.21
C VAL A 151 0.40 -7.73 -4.76
N TYR A 152 0.45 -6.42 -4.57
CA TYR A 152 1.64 -5.70 -4.10
C TYR A 152 1.40 -5.07 -2.72
N SER A 153 2.46 -4.93 -1.92
CA SER A 153 2.56 -3.97 -0.82
C SER A 153 3.42 -2.78 -1.23
N SER A 154 3.19 -1.61 -0.65
CA SER A 154 4.02 -0.41 -0.85
C SER A 154 3.87 0.59 0.31
N GLU A 155 4.86 1.46 0.49
CA GLU A 155 4.67 2.72 1.21
C GLU A 155 3.92 3.73 0.34
N TRP A 156 2.75 4.16 0.80
CA TRP A 156 1.94 5.16 0.13
C TRP A 156 2.01 6.52 0.81
N LYS A 157 2.21 7.57 0.02
CA LYS A 157 2.24 8.96 0.49
C LYS A 157 1.38 9.84 -0.42
N ARG A 158 0.62 10.76 0.15
CA ARG A 158 -0.09 11.81 -0.59
C ARG A 158 -0.27 13.03 0.30
N GLU A 159 0.30 14.16 -0.11
CA GLU A 159 0.39 15.35 0.73
C GLU A 159 0.99 14.97 2.11
N GLN A 160 0.30 15.28 3.20
CA GLN A 160 0.71 14.92 4.56
C GLN A 160 0.34 13.48 4.98
N TYR A 161 -0.46 12.77 4.17
CA TYR A 161 -0.99 11.47 4.52
C TYR A 161 -0.01 10.36 4.15
N ARG A 162 0.09 9.36 5.03
CA ARG A 162 0.97 8.20 4.87
C ARG A 162 0.22 6.93 5.23
N ALA A 163 0.45 5.85 4.50
CA ALA A 163 -0.13 4.55 4.78
C ALA A 163 0.77 3.44 4.26
N LEU A 164 0.67 2.26 4.86
CA LEU A 164 0.98 1.03 4.14
C LEU A 164 -0.20 0.71 3.23
N ILE A 165 0.08 0.45 1.96
CA ILE A 165 -0.95 0.10 0.98
C ILE A 165 -0.75 -1.33 0.48
N THR A 166 -1.83 -2.11 0.43
CA THR A 166 -1.92 -3.33 -0.37
C THR A 166 -2.74 -3.03 -1.62
N ILE A 167 -2.26 -3.46 -2.78
CA ILE A 167 -2.83 -3.13 -4.08
C ILE A 167 -3.06 -4.43 -4.85
N TRP A 168 -4.28 -4.63 -5.30
CA TRP A 168 -4.66 -5.75 -6.15
C TRP A 168 -4.81 -5.25 -7.58
N ILE A 169 -4.04 -5.83 -8.49
CA ILE A 169 -3.99 -5.42 -9.90
C ILE A 169 -4.46 -6.59 -10.76
N SER A 170 -5.43 -6.34 -11.64
CA SER A 170 -5.87 -7.32 -12.64
C SER A 170 -4.71 -7.64 -13.59
N GLU A 171 -4.36 -8.91 -13.74
CA GLU A 171 -3.37 -9.35 -14.73
C GLU A 171 -3.91 -9.16 -16.16
N THR A 172 -5.22 -9.30 -16.35
CA THR A 172 -5.88 -9.21 -17.66
C THR A 172 -5.71 -7.84 -18.31
N ASP A 173 -5.83 -6.77 -17.53
CA ASP A 173 -5.81 -5.41 -18.06
C ASP A 173 -4.91 -4.45 -17.28
N GLY A 174 -4.14 -4.91 -16.29
CA GLY A 174 -3.22 -4.07 -15.53
C GLY A 174 -3.89 -2.93 -14.76
N ARG A 175 -5.20 -2.98 -14.51
CA ARG A 175 -5.90 -1.96 -13.70
C ARG A 175 -6.04 -2.42 -12.26
N ILE A 176 -6.00 -1.48 -11.34
CA ILE A 176 -6.22 -1.72 -9.91
C ILE A 176 -7.69 -2.14 -9.68
N VAL A 177 -7.93 -3.31 -9.08
CA VAL A 177 -9.30 -3.74 -8.75
C VAL A 177 -9.68 -3.37 -7.31
N LYS A 178 -8.68 -3.29 -6.44
CA LYS A 178 -8.85 -3.04 -5.01
C LYS A 178 -7.59 -2.44 -4.41
N THR A 179 -7.76 -1.57 -3.41
CA THR A 179 -6.67 -1.17 -2.51
C THR A 179 -7.11 -1.32 -1.06
N ARG A 180 -6.15 -1.54 -0.17
CA ARG A 180 -6.31 -1.40 1.28
C ARG A 180 -5.22 -0.46 1.75
N ARG A 181 -5.59 0.61 2.46
CA ARG A 181 -4.63 1.51 3.11
C ARG A 181 -4.81 1.40 4.61
N ASP A 182 -3.72 1.14 5.30
CA ASP A 182 -3.61 1.21 6.75
C ASP A 182 -2.77 2.45 7.07
N PHE A 183 -3.45 3.53 7.44
CA PHE A 183 -2.86 4.85 7.67
C PHE A 183 -1.95 4.84 8.90
N ASP A 184 -0.83 5.54 8.76
CA ASP A 184 0.14 5.72 9.84
C ASP A 184 -0.50 6.50 11.00
N SER A 185 -0.42 5.95 12.21
CA SER A 185 -0.98 6.56 13.41
C SER A 185 -0.27 7.85 13.82
N VAL A 186 0.96 8.08 13.33
CA VAL A 186 1.70 9.33 13.58
C VAL A 186 1.46 10.38 12.48
N ALA A 187 0.81 10.02 11.37
CA ALA A 187 0.45 10.97 10.32
C ALA A 187 -0.87 11.70 10.66
N PRO A 188 -1.12 12.89 10.09
CA PRO A 188 -2.39 13.58 10.28
C PRO A 188 -3.57 12.71 9.83
N LEU A 189 -4.63 12.69 10.63
CA LEU A 189 -5.85 11.98 10.29
C LEU A 189 -6.45 12.49 8.97
N VAL A 190 -6.79 11.56 8.08
CA VAL A 190 -7.57 11.85 6.88
C VAL A 190 -8.98 12.22 7.32
N LYS A 191 -9.32 13.51 7.30
CA LYS A 191 -10.61 14.03 7.82
C LYS A 191 -11.84 13.38 7.18
N GLN A 192 -11.69 12.78 6.00
CA GLN A 192 -12.73 12.06 5.29
C GLN A 192 -13.09 10.72 5.94
N PHE A 193 -12.18 10.12 6.72
CA PHE A 193 -12.32 8.78 7.30
C PHE A 193 -12.28 8.81 8.83
N ARG A 194 -13.01 7.90 9.45
CA ARG A 194 -13.14 7.73 10.91
C ARG A 194 -12.30 6.58 11.45
N THR A 195 -11.64 5.84 10.56
CA THR A 195 -10.86 4.63 10.87
C THR A 195 -9.45 4.75 10.31
N ALA A 196 -8.50 4.04 10.93
CA ALA A 196 -7.12 3.97 10.45
C ALA A 196 -6.99 3.15 9.16
N SER A 197 -7.96 2.29 8.86
CA SER A 197 -7.91 1.42 7.68
C SER A 197 -9.09 1.69 6.76
N VAL A 198 -8.82 1.71 5.45
CA VAL A 198 -9.83 1.83 4.40
C VAL A 198 -9.55 0.88 3.26
N ILE A 199 -10.62 0.39 2.62
CA ILE A 199 -10.56 -0.39 1.39
C ILE A 199 -11.26 0.37 0.27
N GLU A 200 -10.63 0.48 -0.89
CA GLU A 200 -11.28 0.95 -2.11
C GLU A 200 -11.53 -0.23 -3.04
N ILE A 201 -12.72 -0.29 -3.63
CA ILE A 201 -13.09 -1.27 -4.65
C ILE A 201 -13.44 -0.52 -5.93
N TYR A 202 -12.82 -0.92 -7.04
CA TYR A 202 -12.90 -0.23 -8.33
C TYR A 202 -13.87 -0.94 -9.26
N GLU A 203 -14.61 -0.15 -10.05
CA GLU A 203 -15.54 -0.60 -11.09
C GLU A 203 -15.23 0.15 -12.39
N TYR A 204 -15.24 -0.60 -13.49
CA TYR A 204 -14.80 -0.18 -14.83
C TYR A 204 -15.86 -0.41 -15.91
N ASP A 205 -16.90 -1.19 -15.61
CA ASP A 205 -18.01 -1.45 -16.51
C ASP A 205 -18.82 -0.16 -16.72
N ALA A 206 -18.76 0.39 -17.93
CA ALA A 206 -19.38 1.65 -18.29
C ALA A 206 -20.91 1.65 -18.09
N ASP A 207 -21.56 0.48 -18.17
CA ASP A 207 -23.01 0.33 -18.00
C ASP A 207 -23.41 0.41 -16.53
N LYS A 208 -22.48 0.09 -15.61
CA LYS A 208 -22.68 0.24 -14.16
C LYS A 208 -22.29 1.62 -13.65
N ILE A 209 -21.49 2.37 -14.41
CA ILE A 209 -21.00 3.71 -14.05
C ILE A 209 -21.90 4.77 -14.69
N VAL A 210 -23.01 5.06 -14.03
CA VAL A 210 -23.97 6.08 -14.46
C VAL A 210 -23.85 7.36 -13.64
N GLY A 211 -24.13 8.51 -14.25
CA GLY A 211 -24.18 9.79 -13.53
C GLY A 211 -25.31 9.80 -12.51
N PRO A 212 -25.11 10.36 -11.30
CA PRO A 212 -26.19 10.51 -10.34
C PRO A 212 -27.21 11.54 -10.83
N ARG A 213 -28.50 11.34 -10.50
CA ARG A 213 -29.49 12.42 -10.61
C ARG A 213 -29.16 13.47 -9.55
N LEU A 214 -28.71 14.64 -9.99
CA LEU A 214 -28.52 15.79 -9.13
C LEU A 214 -29.90 16.41 -8.88
N VAL A 215 -30.31 16.50 -7.62
CA VAL A 215 -31.53 17.20 -7.24
C VAL A 215 -31.15 18.67 -7.07
N SER A 216 -31.55 19.52 -8.02
CA SER A 216 -31.46 20.98 -7.87
C SER A 216 -32.53 21.44 -6.88
N PHE A 217 -32.13 22.23 -5.88
CA PHE A 217 -33.06 22.99 -5.03
C PHE A 217 -33.27 24.38 -5.61
#